data_AF-A0A2V4ALG5-F1
#
_entry.id   AF-A0A2V4ALG5-F1
#
_cell.length_a   1.000
_cell.length_b   1.000
_cell.length_c   1.000
_cell.angle_alpha   90.00
_cell.angle_beta   90.00
_cell.angle_gamma   90.00
#
_symmetry.space_group_name_H-M   'P 1'
#
loop_
_entity.id
_entity.type
_entity.pdbx_description
1 polymer ?
#
loop_
_entity_poly.entity_id
_entity_poly.type
_entity_poly.pdbx_seq_one_letter_code
_entity_poly.pdbx_strand_id
1 'polypeptide(L)' 'MPRKPTPPPPELEHVRELTAEIERLQAVRGRAMVAAKLAGATGDQLAEAAKLGSRNKVYDALRDAGHDTGKWRDPPPP' A
#
# COMPACT_ATOMS: atom_id res chain seq x y z
N MET A 1 -20.80 -9.50 -42.52
CA MET A 1 -21.57 -9.86 -41.32
C MET A 1 -20.97 -9.12 -40.13
N PRO A 2 -21.76 -8.44 -39.28
CA PRO A 2 -21.24 -7.82 -38.07
C PRO A 2 -20.84 -8.93 -37.09
N ARG A 3 -19.60 -8.89 -36.59
CA ARG A 3 -19.15 -9.82 -35.55
C ARG A 3 -19.93 -9.50 -34.27
N LYS A 4 -20.56 -10.51 -33.65
CA LYS A 4 -21.08 -10.38 -32.29
C LYS A 4 -19.95 -9.87 -31.38
N PRO A 5 -20.21 -8.92 -30.46
CA PRO A 5 -19.24 -8.59 -29.43
C PRO A 5 -18.90 -9.86 -28.67
N THR A 6 -17.62 -10.21 -28.61
CA THR A 6 -17.16 -11.33 -27.79
C THR A 6 -17.52 -11.01 -26.33
N PRO A 7 -18.23 -11.90 -25.60
CA PRO A 7 -18.50 -11.66 -24.20
C PRO A 7 -17.17 -11.46 -23.45
N PRO A 8 -17.11 -10.53 -22.48
CA PRO A 8 -15.90 -10.32 -21.69
C PRO A 8 -15.53 -11.66 -21.04
N PRO A 9 -14.25 -12.07 -21.09
CA PRO A 9 -13.83 -13.33 -20.49
C PRO A 9 -14.18 -13.33 -18.99
N PRO A 10 -14.74 -14.43 -18.45
CA PRO A 10 -15.16 -14.53 -17.04
C PRO A 10 -14.02 -14.26 -16.05
N GLU A 11 -12.77 -14.42 -16.50
CA GLU A 11 -11.57 -14.06 -15.73
C GLU A 11 -11.49 -12.57 -15.36
N LEU A 12 -12.14 -11.67 -16.12
CA LEU A 12 -12.10 -10.23 -15.85
C LEU A 12 -12.87 -9.85 -14.57
N GLU A 13 -13.93 -10.56 -14.23
CA GLU A 13 -14.66 -10.34 -12.96
C GLU A 13 -13.81 -10.80 -11.78
N HIS A 14 -13.20 -11.98 -11.88
CA HIS A 14 -12.29 -12.48 -10.85
C HIS A 14 -11.07 -11.58 -10.65
N VAL A 15 -10.48 -11.05 -11.73
CA VAL A 15 -9.38 -10.07 -11.66
C VAL A 15 -9.82 -8.79 -10.93
N ARG A 16 -11.05 -8.31 -11.15
CA ARG A 16 -11.59 -7.14 -10.45
C ARG A 16 -11.76 -7.41 -8.96
N GLU A 17 -12.28 -8.57 -8.58
CA GLU A 17 -12.40 -8.98 -7.17
C GLU A 17 -11.03 -9.06 -6.48
N LEU A 18 -10.05 -9.67 -7.13
CA LEU A 18 -8.68 -9.74 -6.62
C LEU A 18 -8.05 -8.36 -6.47
N THR A 19 -8.32 -7.45 -7.41
CA THR A 19 -7.82 -6.07 -7.35
C THR A 19 -8.42 -5.33 -6.15
N ALA A 20 -9.74 -5.45 -5.94
CA ALA A 20 -10.41 -4.86 -4.79
C ALA A 20 -9.89 -5.42 -3.46
N GLU A 21 -9.60 -6.72 -3.40
CA GLU A 21 -9.02 -7.34 -2.21
C GLU A 21 -7.58 -6.86 -1.96
N ILE A 22 -6.77 -6.70 -3.01
CA ILE A 22 -5.42 -6.13 -2.90
C ILE A 22 -5.50 -4.70 -2.34
N GLU A 23 -6.39 -3.86 -2.86
CA GLU A 23 -6.60 -2.49 -2.37
C GLU A 23 -7.01 -2.49 -0.89
N ARG A 24 -7.93 -3.39 -0.50
CA ARG A 24 -8.36 -3.54 0.90
C ARG A 24 -7.18 -3.93 1.81
N LEU A 25 -6.38 -4.91 1.40
CA LEU A 25 -5.21 -5.38 2.16
C LEU A 25 -4.12 -4.30 2.26
N GLN A 26 -3.90 -3.53 1.19
CA GLN A 26 -2.98 -2.39 1.22
C GLN A 26 -3.44 -1.31 2.20
N ALA A 27 -4.75 -1.01 2.25
CA ALA A 27 -5.31 -0.07 3.22
C ALA A 27 -5.17 -0.56 4.67
N VAL A 28 -5.37 -1.87 4.92
CA VAL A 28 -5.15 -2.47 6.25
C VAL A 28 -3.67 -2.35 6.66
N ARG A 29 -2.74 -2.69 5.76
CA ARG A 29 -1.30 -2.54 6.00
C ARG A 29 -0.94 -1.09 6.31
N GLY A 30 -1.44 -0.14 5.52
CA GLY A 30 -1.21 1.29 5.72
C GLY A 30 -1.62 1.76 7.12
N ARG A 31 -2.83 1.41 7.56
CA ARG A 31 -3.31 1.73 8.93
C ARG A 31 -2.43 1.12 10.03
N ALA A 32 -1.98 -0.12 9.86
CA ALA A 32 -1.09 -0.76 10.82
C ALA A 32 0.28 -0.05 10.90
N MET A 33 0.83 0.35 9.75
CA MET A 33 2.09 1.11 9.69
C MET A 33 1.97 2.48 10.35
N VAL A 34 0.84 3.16 10.17
CA VAL A 34 0.53 4.43 10.86
C VAL A 34 0.50 4.24 12.37
N ALA A 35 -0.24 3.22 12.85
CA ALA A 35 -0.34 2.93 14.28
C ALA A 35 1.05 2.64 14.89
N ALA A 36 1.86 1.85 14.20
CA ALA A 36 3.24 1.57 14.62
C ALA A 36 4.12 2.84 14.60
N LYS A 37 3.97 3.71 13.60
CA LYS A 37 4.69 4.99 13.55
C LYS A 37 4.33 5.90 14.72
N LEU A 38 3.04 5.99 15.06
CA LEU A 38 2.54 6.76 16.20
C LEU A 38 3.00 6.16 17.54
N ALA A 39 3.22 4.85 17.61
CA ALA A 39 3.83 4.18 18.75
C ALA A 39 5.36 4.35 18.85
N GLY A 40 5.98 5.06 17.90
CA GLY A 40 7.41 5.38 17.91
C GLY A 40 8.28 4.47 17.04
N ALA A 41 7.71 3.61 16.20
CA ALA A 41 8.50 2.79 15.30
C ALA A 41 9.31 3.65 14.30
N THR A 42 10.58 3.29 14.10
CA THR A 42 11.43 3.96 13.11
C THR A 42 11.05 3.56 11.70
N GLY A 43 11.44 4.35 10.70
CA GLY A 43 11.23 3.97 9.30
C GLY A 43 11.91 2.65 8.93
N ASP A 44 13.04 2.30 9.56
CA ASP A 44 13.75 1.05 9.28
C ASP A 44 13.01 -0.17 9.85
N GLN A 45 12.49 -0.06 11.08
CA GLN A 45 11.64 -1.10 11.69
C GLN A 45 10.37 -1.34 10.88
N LEU A 46 9.75 -0.27 10.37
CA LEU A 46 8.58 -0.36 9.50
C LEU A 46 8.93 -0.99 8.15
N ALA A 47 10.09 -0.67 7.57
CA ALA A 47 10.53 -1.24 6.30
C ALA A 47 10.79 -2.74 6.40
N GLU A 48 11.39 -3.18 7.50
CA GLU A 48 11.62 -4.60 7.81
C GLU A 48 10.30 -5.34 8.04
N ALA A 49 9.45 -4.84 8.95
CA ALA A 49 8.18 -5.47 9.30
C ALA A 49 7.22 -5.56 8.09
N ALA A 50 7.18 -4.52 7.25
CA ALA A 50 6.34 -4.48 6.05
C ALA A 50 7.01 -5.08 4.81
N LYS A 51 8.25 -5.60 4.92
CA LYS A 51 9.05 -6.16 3.81
C LYS A 51 9.17 -5.21 2.60
N LEU A 52 9.32 -3.92 2.86
CA LEU A 52 9.35 -2.89 1.81
C LEU A 52 10.76 -2.67 1.22
N GLY A 53 11.79 -3.33 1.77
CA GLY A 53 13.16 -3.34 1.23
C GLY A 53 13.92 -2.01 1.35
N SER A 54 13.25 -0.91 1.68
CA SER A 54 13.86 0.39 1.98
C SER A 54 12.90 1.23 2.81
N ARG A 55 13.48 2.03 3.72
CA ARG A 55 12.79 3.06 4.49
C ARG A 55 12.07 4.09 3.63
N ASN A 56 12.58 4.40 2.43
CA ASN A 56 11.91 5.37 1.56
C ASN A 56 10.51 4.91 1.13
N LYS A 57 10.34 3.59 0.92
CA LYS A 57 9.05 3.01 0.55
C LYS A 57 8.02 3.00 1.68
N VAL A 58 8.46 3.20 2.93
CA VAL A 58 7.55 3.38 4.08
C VAL A 58 6.74 4.65 3.91
N TYR A 59 7.38 5.75 3.47
CA TYR A 59 6.68 7.02 3.31
C TYR A 59 5.73 7.02 2.11
N ASP A 60 6.03 6.26 1.06
CA ASP A 60 5.07 6.07 -0.03
C ASP A 60 3.85 5.28 0.46
N ALA A 61 4.07 4.18 1.20
CA ALA A 61 2.98 3.39 1.78
C ALA A 61 2.12 4.18 2.80
N LEU A 62 2.70 5.10 3.56
CA LEU A 62 1.97 5.97 4.48
C LEU A 62 1.21 7.08 3.74
N ARG A 63 1.74 7.59 2.62
CA ARG A 63 1.05 8.55 1.74
C ARG A 63 -0.16 7.90 1.08
N ASP A 64 0.00 6.68 0.57
CA ASP A 64 -1.09 5.90 -0.02
C ASP A 64 -2.21 5.61 1.00
N ALA A 65 -1.86 5.54 2.30
CA ALA A 65 -2.82 5.44 3.39
C ALA A 65 -3.51 6.78 3.75
N GLY A 66 -3.23 7.86 3.02
CA GLY A 66 -3.84 9.18 3.21
C GLY A 66 -3.16 10.05 4.28
N HIS A 67 -1.95 9.73 4.72
CA HIS A 67 -1.25 10.50 5.74
C HIS A 67 -0.15 11.41 5.17
N ASP A 68 -0.08 12.64 5.67
CA ASP A 68 0.99 13.58 5.34
C ASP A 68 2.32 13.14 5.97
N THR A 69 3.15 12.51 5.15
CA THR A 69 4.47 12.02 5.56
C THR A 69 5.50 13.11 5.84
N GLY A 70 5.25 14.36 5.48
CA GLY A 70 6.18 15.47 5.73
C GLY A 70 6.51 15.64 7.21
N LYS A 71 5.55 15.35 8.09
CA LYS A 71 5.69 15.43 9.55
C LYS A 71 6.33 14.20 10.20
N TRP A 72 6.47 13.10 9.45
CA TRP A 72 6.87 11.79 9.97
C TRP A 72 8.21 11.30 9.44
N ARG A 73 8.85 12.08 8.55
CA ARG A 73 10.22 11.80 8.12
C ARG A 73 11.13 11.92 9.34
N ASP A 74 11.80 10.82 9.70
CA ASP A 74 12.83 10.93 10.75
C ASP A 74 13.97 11.82 10.24
N PRO A 75 14.61 12.61 11.12
CA PRO A 75 15.70 13.47 10.75
C PRO A 75 16.82 12.68 10.05
N PRO A 76 17.59 13.34 9.16
CA PRO A 76 18.78 12.72 8.59
C PRO A 76 19.71 12.27 9.73
N PRO A 77 20.44 11.15 9.56
CA PRO A 77 21.47 10.77 10.52
C PRO A 77 22.50 11.91 10.66
N PRO A 78 23.16 12.02 11.83
CA PRO A 78 24.21 13.00 12.06
C PRO A 78 25.41 12.82 11.12
#